data_AF-X0UC02-F1
#
_entry.id   AF-X0UC02-F1
#
_cell.length_a   1.000
_cell.length_b   1.000
_cell.length_c   1.000
_cell.angle_alpha   90.00
_cell.angle_beta   90.00
_cell.angle_gamma   90.00
#
_symmetry.space_group_name_H-M   'P 1'
#
loop_
_entity.id
_entity.type
_entity.pdbx_description
1 polymer ?
#
loop_
_entity_poly.entity_id
_entity_poly.type
_entity_poly.pdbx_seq_one_letter_code
_entity_poly.pdbx_strand_id
1 'polypeptide(L)'
;LYIIPMATSQSLFAEGSYSERDLKVQLKKAIKIISLLLAPAILVTFLFGKYILLAFGKEYSSEGVIFLQILAISGIFLSINYIGNSIFYIKHRIKLVILVNLLGASIILSLSIMLVHQNLLGIGVGWMLGQGIISVIYLFFIKKLL
;
A
#
# COMPACT_ATOMS: atom_id res chain seq x y z
N LEU A 1 9.03 4.68 0.63
CA LEU A 1 8.44 3.57 -0.18
C LEU A 1 7.06 3.90 -0.72
N TYR A 2 6.08 4.23 0.13
CA TYR A 2 4.66 4.37 -0.28
C TYR A 2 4.38 5.54 -1.23
N ILE A 3 5.28 6.53 -1.32
CA ILE A 3 5.17 7.63 -2.27
C ILE A 3 5.16 7.14 -3.73
N ILE A 4 5.85 6.03 -4.04
CA ILE A 4 5.94 5.47 -5.39
C ILE A 4 4.54 5.08 -5.92
N PRO A 5 3.79 4.18 -5.25
CA PRO A 5 2.45 3.86 -5.69
C PRO A 5 1.46 5.02 -5.54
N MET A 6 1.61 5.87 -4.54
CA MET A 6 0.72 7.03 -4.35
C MET A 6 0.83 8.02 -5.52
N ALA A 7 2.05 8.40 -5.94
CA ALA A 7 2.28 9.32 -7.03
C ALA A 7 1.89 8.71 -8.39
N THR A 8 2.27 7.45 -8.63
CA THR A 8 1.93 6.76 -9.88
C THR A 8 0.42 6.58 -10.02
N SER A 9 -0.29 6.26 -8.93
CA SER A 9 -1.75 6.13 -8.92
C SER A 9 -2.46 7.47 -9.16
N GLN A 10 -1.93 8.58 -8.66
CA GLN A 10 -2.47 9.92 -8.97
C GLN A 10 -2.34 10.24 -10.47
N SER A 11 -1.22 9.90 -11.10
CA SER A 11 -1.07 10.03 -12.57
C SER A 11 -2.07 9.14 -13.31
N LEU A 12 -2.24 7.88 -12.86
CA LEU A 12 -3.24 6.97 -13.40
C LEU A 12 -4.66 7.53 -13.31
N PHE A 13 -5.01 8.16 -12.18
CA PHE A 13 -6.30 8.84 -12.01
C PHE A 13 -6.48 9.95 -13.05
N ALA A 14 -5.51 10.85 -13.19
CA ALA A 14 -5.58 11.96 -14.13
C ALA A 14 -5.71 11.48 -15.60
N GLU A 15 -4.85 10.54 -16.01
CA GLU A 15 -4.85 10.00 -17.38
C GLU A 15 -6.10 9.16 -17.67
N GLY A 16 -6.52 8.34 -16.70
CA GLY A 16 -7.69 7.46 -16.84
C GLY A 16 -9.01 8.21 -16.84
N SER A 17 -9.09 9.38 -16.19
CA SER A 17 -10.26 10.27 -16.26
C SER A 17 -10.39 10.98 -17.61
N TYR A 18 -9.29 11.17 -18.35
CA TYR A 18 -9.34 11.78 -19.69
C TYR A 18 -9.77 10.77 -20.78
N SER A 19 -9.23 9.54 -20.74
CA SER A 19 -9.58 8.48 -21.68
C SER A 19 -9.83 7.15 -20.97
N GLU A 20 -11.10 6.88 -20.66
CA GLU A 20 -11.49 5.60 -20.06
C GLU A 20 -11.21 4.38 -20.97
N ARG A 21 -11.17 4.58 -22.30
CA ARG A 21 -10.91 3.51 -23.27
C ARG A 21 -9.50 2.94 -23.12
N ASP A 22 -8.55 3.79 -22.73
CA ASP A 22 -7.14 3.42 -22.56
C ASP A 22 -6.81 2.97 -21.13
N LEU A 23 -7.82 2.90 -20.24
CA LEU A 23 -7.62 2.61 -18.81
C LEU A 23 -6.83 1.31 -18.57
N LYS A 24 -7.09 0.25 -19.34
CA LYS A 24 -6.36 -1.03 -19.22
C LYS A 24 -4.88 -0.87 -19.58
N VAL A 25 -4.55 -0.03 -20.56
CA VAL A 25 -3.18 0.25 -20.97
C VAL A 25 -2.47 1.07 -19.91
N GLN A 26 -3.11 2.14 -19.42
CA GLN A 26 -2.55 3.00 -18.38
C GLN A 26 -2.37 2.26 -17.06
N LEU A 27 -3.31 1.38 -16.70
CA LEU A 27 -3.19 0.50 -15.55
C LEU A 27 -1.96 -0.42 -15.65
N LYS A 28 -1.74 -1.06 -16.80
CA LYS A 28 -0.55 -1.89 -17.02
C LYS A 28 0.74 -1.10 -16.89
N LYS A 29 0.78 0.14 -17.40
CA LYS A 29 1.95 1.03 -17.24
C LYS A 29 2.17 1.40 -15.78
N ALA A 30 1.12 1.77 -15.05
CA ALA A 30 1.20 2.11 -13.63
C ALA A 30 1.74 0.93 -12.80
N ILE A 31 1.19 -0.28 -13.02
CA ILE A 31 1.70 -1.51 -12.36
C ILE A 31 3.18 -1.73 -12.69
N LYS A 32 3.58 -1.57 -13.96
CA LYS A 32 4.99 -1.73 -14.36
C LYS A 32 5.91 -0.74 -13.66
N ILE A 33 5.55 0.54 -13.62
CA ILE A 33 6.34 1.60 -12.96
C ILE A 33 6.44 1.33 -11.46
N ILE A 34 5.31 1.02 -10.82
CA ILE A 34 5.28 0.71 -9.39
C ILE A 34 6.15 -0.50 -9.10
N SER A 35 6.00 -1.61 -9.82
CA SER A 35 6.82 -2.80 -9.59
C SER A 35 8.31 -2.53 -9.81
N LEU A 36 8.68 -1.79 -10.86
CA LEU A 36 10.07 -1.49 -11.20
C LEU A 36 10.75 -0.61 -10.14
N LEU A 37 10.02 0.31 -9.51
CA LEU A 37 10.58 1.21 -8.50
C LEU A 37 10.44 0.68 -7.07
N LEU A 38 9.30 0.04 -6.75
CA LEU A 38 9.00 -0.43 -5.42
C LEU A 38 9.80 -1.68 -5.05
N ALA A 39 9.96 -2.65 -5.96
CA ALA A 39 10.71 -3.87 -5.70
C ALA A 39 12.18 -3.60 -5.29
N PRO A 40 12.98 -2.84 -6.05
CA PRO A 40 14.35 -2.52 -5.63
C PRO A 40 14.37 -1.67 -4.36
N ALA A 41 13.41 -0.76 -4.17
CA ALA A 41 13.36 0.05 -2.95
C ALA A 41 13.04 -0.80 -1.70
N ILE A 42 12.17 -1.81 -1.82
CA ILE A 42 11.95 -2.81 -0.77
C ILE A 42 13.26 -3.58 -0.50
N LEU A 43 13.92 -4.07 -1.55
CA LEU A 43 15.17 -4.83 -1.41
C LEU A 43 16.27 -4.00 -0.71
N VAL A 44 16.44 -2.74 -1.10
CA VAL A 44 17.35 -1.80 -0.43
C VAL A 44 16.95 -1.62 1.03
N THR A 45 15.66 -1.49 1.34
CA THR A 45 15.19 -1.36 2.72
C THR A 45 15.44 -2.64 3.54
N PHE A 46 15.35 -3.82 2.92
CA PHE A 46 15.67 -5.09 3.58
C PHE A 46 17.14 -5.23 3.92
N LEU A 47 18.02 -4.92 2.96
CA LEU A 47 19.47 -5.09 3.10
C LEU A 47 20.10 -3.97 3.94
N PHE A 48 19.62 -2.74 3.78
CA PHE A 48 20.23 -1.55 4.38
C PHE A 48 19.38 -0.89 5.47
N GLY A 49 18.20 -1.43 5.80
CA GLY A 49 17.28 -0.86 6.79
C GLY A 49 17.92 -0.62 8.16
N LYS A 50 18.82 -1.50 8.59
CA LYS A 50 19.62 -1.31 9.81
C LYS A 50 20.45 -0.02 9.77
N TYR A 51 21.18 0.20 8.68
CA TYR A 51 22.01 1.39 8.52
C TYR A 51 21.19 2.66 8.38
N ILE A 52 20.04 2.58 7.71
CA ILE A 52 19.08 3.70 7.63
C ILE A 52 18.62 4.08 9.05
N LEU A 53 18.27 3.09 9.88
CA LEU A 53 17.80 3.32 11.25
C LEU A 53 18.90 3.79 12.19
N LEU A 54 20.18 3.43 11.95
CA LEU A 54 21.31 3.92 12.75
C LEU A 54 21.43 5.45 12.74
N ALA A 55 21.02 6.10 11.64
CA ALA A 55 21.01 7.57 11.56
C ALA A 55 20.09 8.22 12.60
N PHE A 56 19.11 7.47 13.12
CA PHE A 56 18.17 7.91 14.15
C PHE A 56 18.54 7.43 15.56
N GLY A 57 19.55 6.57 15.69
CA GLY A 57 20.05 6.04 16.96
C GLY A 57 20.19 4.52 16.98
N LYS A 58 21.01 4.01 17.91
CA LYS A 58 21.30 2.58 18.02
C LYS A 58 20.06 1.76 18.41
N GLU A 59 19.21 2.29 19.29
CA GLU A 59 17.97 1.62 19.73
C GLU A 59 16.96 1.45 18.57
N TYR A 60 16.83 2.46 17.71
CA TYR A 60 16.02 2.34 16.48
C TYR A 60 16.57 1.28 15.54
N SER A 61 17.89 1.18 15.44
CA SER A 61 18.55 0.16 14.61
C SER A 61 18.45 -1.26 15.17
N SER A 62 18.36 -1.46 16.48
CA SER A 62 18.24 -2.80 17.05
C SER A 62 16.78 -3.28 17.03
N GLU A 63 15.84 -2.44 17.43
CA GLU A 63 14.44 -2.82 17.63
C GLU A 63 13.54 -2.54 16.41
N GLY A 64 13.89 -1.56 15.58
CA GLY A 64 13.03 -1.06 14.50
C GLY A 64 13.17 -1.75 13.15
N VAL A 65 14.23 -2.54 12.94
CA VAL A 65 14.57 -3.09 11.60
C VAL A 65 13.49 -4.04 11.09
N ILE A 66 13.03 -4.96 11.94
CA ILE A 66 12.01 -5.94 11.55
C ILE A 66 10.70 -5.21 11.25
N PHE A 67 10.32 -4.22 12.07
CA PHE A 67 9.14 -3.39 11.82
C PHE A 67 9.25 -2.64 10.47
N LEU A 68 10.40 -2.04 10.18
CA LEU A 68 10.67 -1.36 8.91
C LEU A 68 10.56 -2.32 7.72
N GLN A 69 11.05 -3.54 7.84
CA GLN A 69 10.93 -4.59 6.82
C GLN A 69 9.47 -4.99 6.58
N ILE A 70 8.66 -5.14 7.64
CA ILE A 70 7.22 -5.41 7.53
C ILE A 70 6.50 -4.26 6.81
N LEU A 71 6.80 -3.01 7.17
CA LEU A 71 6.27 -1.85 6.46
C LEU A 71 6.69 -1.83 4.99
N ALA A 72 7.93 -2.20 4.69
CA ALA A 72 8.40 -2.26 3.30
C ALA A 72 7.59 -3.26 2.46
N ILE A 73 7.39 -4.50 2.96
CA ILE A 73 6.55 -5.50 2.30
C ILE A 73 5.11 -5.00 2.15
N SER A 74 4.57 -4.34 3.18
CA SER A 74 3.21 -3.79 3.14
C SER A 74 2.99 -2.83 1.97
N GLY A 75 4.06 -2.21 1.45
CA GLY A 75 4.02 -1.37 0.26
C GLY A 75 3.41 -2.05 -0.96
N ILE A 76 3.54 -3.37 -1.08
CA ILE A 76 2.92 -4.16 -2.15
C ILE A 76 1.39 -4.09 -2.04
N PHE A 77 0.83 -4.36 -0.86
CA PHE A 77 -0.61 -4.27 -0.63
C PHE A 77 -1.13 -2.84 -0.77
N LEU A 78 -0.40 -1.86 -0.22
CA LEU A 78 -0.73 -0.44 -0.39
C LEU A 78 -0.77 -0.05 -1.87
N SER A 79 0.12 -0.60 -2.70
CA SER A 79 0.10 -0.29 -4.13
C SER A 79 -1.20 -0.70 -4.82
N ILE A 80 -1.73 -1.86 -4.46
CA ILE A 80 -3.02 -2.35 -4.95
C ILE A 80 -4.14 -1.41 -4.46
N ASN A 81 -4.08 -0.99 -3.20
CA ASN A 81 -5.09 -0.10 -2.59
C ASN A 81 -5.11 1.28 -3.26
N TYR A 82 -3.95 1.88 -3.55
CA TYR A 82 -3.86 3.16 -4.26
C TYR A 82 -4.36 3.08 -5.71
N ILE A 83 -3.98 2.03 -6.43
CA ILE A 83 -4.50 1.77 -7.78
C ILE A 83 -6.01 1.57 -7.74
N GLY A 84 -6.51 0.79 -6.78
CA GLY A 84 -7.93 0.50 -6.63
C GLY A 84 -8.76 1.75 -6.35
N ASN A 85 -8.29 2.62 -5.47
CA ASN A 85 -8.91 3.93 -5.25
C ASN A 85 -8.95 4.76 -6.55
N SER A 86 -7.84 4.79 -7.29
CA SER A 86 -7.79 5.53 -8.56
C SER A 86 -8.80 5.00 -9.57
N ILE A 87 -8.93 3.68 -9.70
CA ILE A 87 -9.96 3.05 -10.55
C ILE A 87 -11.37 3.42 -10.09
N PHE A 88 -11.63 3.39 -8.77
CA PHE A 88 -12.94 3.77 -8.25
C PHE A 88 -13.26 5.25 -8.50
N TYR A 89 -12.26 6.14 -8.41
CA TYR A 89 -12.44 7.55 -8.75
C TYR A 89 -12.76 7.74 -10.22
N ILE A 90 -12.00 7.10 -11.12
CA ILE A 90 -12.25 7.13 -12.58
C ILE A 90 -13.66 6.64 -12.90
N LYS A 91 -14.12 5.57 -12.23
CA LYS A 91 -15.47 5.00 -12.43
C LYS A 91 -16.56 5.67 -11.60
N HIS A 92 -16.29 6.81 -10.98
CA HIS A 92 -17.22 7.58 -10.13
C HIS A 92 -17.88 6.76 -9.01
N ARG A 93 -17.21 5.74 -8.47
CA ARG A 93 -17.69 4.88 -7.38
C ARG A 93 -17.26 5.40 -6.00
N ILE A 94 -17.48 6.68 -5.73
CA ILE A 94 -17.04 7.35 -4.48
C ILE A 94 -17.62 6.68 -3.23
N LYS A 95 -18.86 6.18 -3.30
CA LYS A 95 -19.46 5.42 -2.18
C LYS A 95 -18.64 4.17 -1.81
N LEU A 96 -18.08 3.45 -2.79
CA LEU A 96 -17.22 2.30 -2.53
C LEU A 96 -15.88 2.73 -1.95
N VAL A 97 -15.32 3.86 -2.39
CA VAL A 97 -14.11 4.44 -1.80
C VAL A 97 -14.32 4.70 -0.31
N ILE A 98 -15.39 5.42 0.05
CA ILE A 98 -15.70 5.73 1.45
C ILE A 98 -15.87 4.44 2.26
N LEU A 99 -16.66 3.48 1.76
CA LEU A 99 -16.92 2.23 2.45
C LEU A 99 -15.64 1.41 2.67
N VAL A 100 -14.82 1.21 1.64
CA VAL A 100 -13.60 0.41 1.74
C VAL A 100 -12.55 1.09 2.62
N ASN A 101 -12.42 2.42 2.57
CA ASN A 101 -11.50 3.13 3.46
C ASN A 101 -11.97 3.11 4.93
N LEU A 102 -13.28 3.25 5.19
CA LEU A 102 -13.81 3.12 6.55
C LEU A 102 -13.62 1.70 7.11
N LEU A 103 -13.97 0.69 6.32
CA LEU A 103 -13.70 -0.71 6.68
C LEU A 103 -12.21 -0.93 6.91
N GLY A 104 -11.37 -0.38 6.04
CA GLY A 104 -9.93 -0.50 6.12
C GLY A 104 -9.35 0.12 7.39
N ALA A 105 -9.77 1.34 7.73
CA ALA A 105 -9.38 2.01 8.96
C ALA A 105 -9.80 1.18 10.19
N SER A 106 -11.06 0.72 10.23
CA SER A 106 -11.58 -0.11 11.32
C SER A 106 -10.81 -1.44 11.46
N ILE A 107 -10.52 -2.13 10.35
CA ILE A 107 -9.77 -3.40 10.36
C ILE A 107 -8.34 -3.17 10.85
N ILE A 108 -7.63 -2.18 10.31
CA ILE A 108 -6.26 -1.87 10.68
C ILE A 108 -6.18 -1.49 12.16
N LEU A 109 -7.09 -0.64 12.65
CA LEU A 109 -7.14 -0.23 14.05
C LEU A 109 -7.43 -1.42 14.97
N SER A 110 -8.45 -2.22 14.65
CA SER A 110 -8.79 -3.41 15.44
C SER A 110 -7.65 -4.42 15.49
N LEU A 111 -7.01 -4.71 14.36
CA LEU A 111 -5.85 -5.61 14.32
C LEU A 111 -4.66 -5.05 15.10
N SER A 112 -4.40 -3.74 14.98
CA SER A 112 -3.29 -3.10 15.69
C SER A 112 -3.51 -3.12 17.21
N ILE A 113 -4.73 -2.85 17.69
CA ILE A 113 -5.09 -2.93 19.10
C ILE A 113 -4.97 -4.37 19.60
N MET A 114 -5.47 -5.34 18.84
CA MET A 114 -5.42 -6.76 19.23
C MET A 114 -3.96 -7.27 19.32
N LEU A 115 -3.09 -6.83 18.42
CA LEU A 115 -1.70 -7.29 18.33
C LEU A 115 -0.71 -6.44 19.13
N VAL A 116 -1.14 -5.32 19.75
CA VAL A 116 -0.25 -4.40 20.48
C VAL A 116 0.53 -5.07 21.62
N HIS A 117 0.01 -6.16 22.18
CA HIS A 117 0.69 -6.98 23.19
C HIS A 117 2.04 -7.54 22.72
N GLN A 118 2.29 -7.61 21.40
CA GLN A 118 3.57 -7.99 20.80
C GLN A 118 4.47 -6.77 20.52
N ASN A 119 4.24 -5.65 21.21
CA ASN A 119 4.94 -4.38 21.05
C ASN A 119 4.87 -3.86 19.60
N LEU A 120 5.95 -3.21 19.14
CA LEU A 120 6.07 -2.60 17.82
C LEU A 120 5.85 -3.59 16.68
N LEU A 121 6.30 -4.85 16.84
CA LEU A 121 6.12 -5.89 15.83
C LEU A 121 4.64 -6.20 15.60
N GLY A 122 3.86 -6.30 16.67
CA GLY A 122 2.42 -6.54 16.58
C GLY A 122 1.69 -5.46 15.78
N ILE A 123 2.05 -4.19 15.99
CA ILE A 123 1.50 -3.07 15.21
C ILE A 123 1.87 -3.21 13.72
N GLY A 124 3.13 -3.57 13.42
CA GLY A 124 3.58 -3.80 12.05
C GLY A 124 2.81 -4.92 11.35
N VAL A 125 2.60 -6.05 12.04
CA VAL A 125 1.82 -7.18 11.53
C VAL A 125 0.36 -6.78 11.33
N GLY A 126 -0.25 -6.06 12.29
CA GLY A 126 -1.62 -5.57 12.16
C GLY A 126 -1.81 -4.65 10.96
N TRP A 127 -0.85 -3.75 10.73
CA TRP A 127 -0.80 -2.91 9.54
C TRP A 127 -0.72 -3.75 8.25
N MET A 128 0.24 -4.66 8.16
CA MET A 128 0.45 -5.48 6.95
C MET A 128 -0.78 -6.34 6.63
N LEU A 129 -1.33 -7.01 7.63
CA LEU A 129 -2.52 -7.85 7.47
C LEU A 129 -3.74 -7.02 7.09
N GLY A 130 -3.97 -5.88 7.75
CA GLY A 130 -5.08 -4.99 7.41
C GLY A 130 -4.99 -4.49 5.98
N GLN A 131 -3.81 -4.04 5.55
CA GLN A 131 -3.57 -3.61 4.16
C GLN A 131 -3.76 -4.77 3.17
N GLY A 132 -3.32 -5.98 3.53
CA GLY A 132 -3.53 -7.20 2.75
C GLY A 132 -5.01 -7.53 2.58
N ILE A 133 -5.80 -7.53 3.65
CA ILE A 133 -7.25 -7.77 3.59
C ILE A 133 -7.93 -6.74 2.68
N ILE A 134 -7.62 -5.46 2.87
CA ILE A 134 -8.16 -4.37 2.04
C ILE A 134 -7.79 -4.58 0.57
N SER A 135 -6.56 -5.01 0.27
CA SER A 135 -6.11 -5.23 -1.10
C SER A 135 -6.89 -6.33 -1.81
N VAL A 136 -7.25 -7.40 -1.09
CA VAL A 136 -8.11 -8.46 -1.62
C VAL A 136 -9.51 -7.92 -1.92
N ILE A 137 -10.06 -7.07 -1.04
CA ILE A 137 -11.36 -6.42 -1.25
C ILE A 137 -11.32 -5.54 -2.52
N TYR A 138 -10.27 -4.72 -2.70
CA TYR A 138 -10.11 -3.92 -3.92
C TYR A 138 -10.04 -4.79 -5.17
N LEU A 139 -9.23 -5.84 -5.18
CA LEU A 139 -9.10 -6.75 -6.34
C LEU A 139 -10.43 -7.38 -6.72
N PHE A 140 -11.24 -7.79 -5.73
CA PHE A 140 -12.57 -8.35 -5.97
C PHE A 140 -13.51 -7.36 -6.67
N PHE A 141 -13.55 -6.11 -6.22
CA PHE A 141 -14.40 -5.08 -6.84
C PHE A 141 -13.87 -4.62 -8.20
N ILE A 142 -12.55 -4.45 -8.35
CA ILE A 142 -11.92 -4.03 -9.61
C ILE A 142 -12.20 -5.04 -10.72
N LYS A 143 -12.16 -6.35 -10.43
CA LYS A 143 -12.47 -7.40 -11.41
C LYS A 143 -13.88 -7.28 -12.00
N LYS A 144 -14.82 -6.66 -11.28
CA LYS A 144 -16.19 -6.42 -11.76
C LYS A 144 -16.33 -5.13 -12.58
N LEU A 145 -15.35 -4.24 -12.53
CA LEU A 145 -15.39 -2.89 -13.11
C LEU A 145 -14.59 -2.75 -14.42
N LEU A 146 -13.62 -3.65 -14.67
CA LEU A 146 -12.73 -3.69 -15.85
C LEU A 146 -13.09 -4.81 -16.81
#